data_AF-A0A9E2Q4P3-F1
#
_entry.id   AF-A0A9E2Q4P3-F1
#
_cell.length_a   1.000
_cell.length_b   1.000
_cell.length_c   1.000
_cell.angle_alpha   90.00
_cell.angle_beta   90.00
_cell.angle_gamma   90.00
#
_symmetry.space_group_name_H-M   'P 1'
#
loop_
_entity.id
_entity.type
_entity.pdbx_description
1 polymer ?
#
loop_
_entity_poly.entity_id
_entity_poly.type
_entity_poly.pdbx_seq_one_letter_code
_entity_poly.pdbx_strand_id
1 'polypeptide(L)'
;MSSDPEDETPPEAVAEVATGPTLARAPLGPPVSTPPEQVARAALARARAAARAKGLRPGDRPRRMVAPASGTAGPDARDPQPLSASARRLAADLGWGQELVAGGLAERWPQVVGAQVAEHCEYVGLDAGVL
;
A
#
# COMPACT_ATOMS: atom_id res chain seq x y z
N MET A 1 -0.88 -60.80 10.06
CA MET A 1 -2.29 -60.41 10.20
C MET A 1 -2.50 -59.16 9.36
N SER A 2 -3.10 -59.34 8.19
CA SER A 2 -3.76 -58.28 7.41
C SER A 2 -4.99 -57.76 8.14
N SER A 3 -5.55 -56.67 7.59
CA SER A 3 -6.80 -55.94 7.89
C SER A 3 -6.56 -54.67 8.67
N ASP A 4 -7.14 -53.52 8.34
CA ASP A 4 -7.64 -52.86 7.11
C ASP A 4 -7.88 -51.38 7.57
N PRO A 5 -8.01 -50.41 6.66
CA PRO A 5 -7.91 -48.97 6.88
C PRO A 5 -9.27 -48.25 6.96
N GLU A 6 -9.23 -46.91 7.14
CA GLU A 6 -10.29 -45.91 6.80
C GLU A 6 -11.61 -46.06 7.60
N ASP A 7 -12.45 -45.08 7.86
CA ASP A 7 -12.62 -43.65 7.62
C ASP A 7 -13.84 -43.33 8.49
N GLU A 8 -13.78 -42.36 9.41
CA GLU A 8 -15.01 -41.74 9.90
C GLU A 8 -14.71 -40.31 10.35
N THR A 9 -14.65 -39.46 9.35
CA THR A 9 -14.67 -38.00 9.47
C THR A 9 -16.06 -37.56 9.94
N PRO A 10 -16.21 -36.84 11.07
CA PRO A 10 -17.50 -36.25 11.43
C PRO A 10 -17.76 -34.97 10.60
N PRO A 11 -18.91 -34.82 9.93
CA PRO A 11 -19.28 -33.56 9.30
C PRO A 11 -20.10 -32.71 10.29
N GLU A 12 -19.49 -31.73 10.95
CA GLU A 12 -20.22 -30.79 11.81
C GLU A 12 -20.02 -29.33 11.38
N ALA A 13 -21.10 -28.80 10.80
CA ALA A 13 -21.57 -27.42 10.85
C ALA A 13 -20.63 -26.31 10.37
N VAL A 14 -20.76 -25.99 9.07
CA VAL A 14 -20.45 -24.66 8.53
C VAL A 14 -21.31 -23.60 9.22
N ALA A 15 -20.69 -22.82 10.10
CA ALA A 15 -21.34 -21.70 10.77
C ALA A 15 -21.61 -20.57 9.78
N GLU A 16 -22.89 -20.44 9.47
CA GLU A 16 -23.54 -19.49 8.59
C GLU A 16 -23.18 -18.04 8.93
N VAL A 17 -22.85 -17.30 7.86
CA VAL A 17 -22.53 -15.87 7.85
C VAL A 17 -23.61 -15.06 8.57
N ALA A 18 -23.19 -14.35 9.62
CA ALA A 18 -24.01 -13.41 10.35
C ALA A 18 -24.55 -12.32 9.40
N THR A 19 -25.82 -12.48 9.01
CA THR A 19 -26.59 -11.48 8.27
C THR A 19 -26.83 -10.30 9.21
N GLY A 20 -26.22 -9.16 8.89
CA GLY A 20 -26.43 -7.91 9.63
C GLY A 20 -27.91 -7.50 9.65
N PRO A 21 -28.33 -6.64 10.60
CA PRO A 21 -29.73 -6.30 10.77
C PRO A 21 -30.25 -5.59 9.51
N THR A 22 -31.21 -6.22 8.84
CA THR A 22 -31.97 -5.61 7.75
C THR A 22 -32.81 -4.48 8.35
N LEU A 23 -32.27 -3.26 8.30
CA LEU A 23 -33.05 -2.06 8.60
C LEU A 23 -34.07 -1.89 7.48
N ALA A 24 -35.34 -2.12 7.82
CA ALA A 24 -36.48 -1.86 6.95
C ALA A 24 -36.37 -0.44 6.37
N ARG A 25 -36.19 -0.36 5.05
CA ARG A 25 -36.10 0.91 4.33
C ARG A 25 -37.49 1.55 4.31
N ALA A 26 -37.71 2.53 5.20
CA ALA A 26 -38.88 3.39 5.17
C ALA A 26 -39.05 4.00 3.76
N PRO A 27 -40.29 4.15 3.25
CA PRO A 27 -40.50 4.71 1.92
C PRO A 27 -39.95 6.14 1.90
N LEU A 28 -38.96 6.35 1.04
CA LEU A 28 -38.42 7.65 0.71
C LEU A 28 -39.59 8.48 0.18
N GLY A 29 -40.02 9.49 0.94
CA GLY A 29 -40.97 10.48 0.45
C GLY A 29 -40.50 11.04 -0.90
N PRO A 30 -41.41 11.58 -1.72
CA PRO A 30 -41.04 12.02 -3.08
C PRO A 30 -39.82 12.94 -3.00
N PRO A 31 -38.80 12.74 -3.86
CA PRO A 31 -37.63 13.60 -3.84
C PRO A 31 -38.13 15.02 -4.05
N VAL A 32 -37.98 15.85 -3.02
CA VAL A 32 -38.25 17.28 -3.13
C VAL A 32 -37.22 17.79 -4.11
N SER A 33 -37.61 17.83 -5.39
CA SER A 33 -36.79 18.36 -6.46
C SER A 33 -36.73 19.86 -6.24
N THR A 34 -35.78 20.30 -5.43
CA THR A 34 -35.51 21.72 -5.26
C THR A 34 -35.07 22.25 -6.63
N PRO A 35 -35.79 23.22 -7.21
CA PRO A 35 -35.42 23.78 -8.50
C PRO A 35 -33.95 24.23 -8.46
N PRO A 36 -33.19 24.04 -9.55
CA PRO A 36 -31.75 24.32 -9.59
C PRO A 36 -31.45 25.80 -9.25
N GLU A 37 -32.38 26.71 -9.57
CA GLU A 37 -32.28 28.12 -9.19
C GLU A 37 -32.26 28.34 -7.68
N GLN A 38 -33.05 27.59 -6.91
CA GLN A 38 -33.10 27.72 -5.46
C GLN A 38 -31.80 27.23 -4.83
N VAL A 39 -31.23 26.15 -5.37
CA VAL A 39 -29.91 25.64 -4.97
C VAL A 39 -28.82 26.65 -5.29
N ALA A 40 -28.85 27.24 -6.48
CA ALA A 40 -27.90 28.27 -6.89
C ALA A 40 -27.99 29.53 -6.01
N ARG A 41 -29.21 30.01 -5.70
CA ARG A 41 -29.43 31.15 -4.80
C ARG A 41 -28.94 30.84 -3.38
N ALA A 42 -29.21 29.63 -2.86
CA ALA A 42 -28.75 29.20 -1.55
C ALA A 42 -27.21 29.07 -1.49
N ALA A 43 -26.58 28.52 -2.52
CA ALA A 43 -25.13 28.42 -2.62
C ALA A 43 -24.47 29.81 -2.68
N LEU A 44 -25.03 30.73 -3.47
CA LEU A 44 -24.54 32.11 -3.54
C LEU A 44 -24.71 32.86 -2.20
N ALA A 45 -25.82 32.65 -1.49
CA ALA A 45 -26.04 33.22 -0.17
C ALA A 45 -24.99 32.74 0.84
N ARG A 46 -24.70 31.42 0.85
CA ARG A 46 -23.64 30.83 1.69
C ARG A 46 -22.26 31.37 1.35
N ALA A 47 -21.93 31.48 0.05
CA ALA A 47 -20.67 32.06 -0.40
C ALA A 47 -20.51 33.53 0.04
N ARG A 48 -21.56 34.34 -0.08
CA ARG A 48 -21.58 35.74 0.38
C ARG A 48 -21.43 35.85 1.90
N ALA A 49 -22.08 34.97 2.67
CA ALA A 49 -21.94 34.94 4.13
C ALA A 49 -20.50 34.58 4.54
N ALA A 50 -19.91 33.56 3.92
CA ALA A 50 -18.52 33.17 4.15
C ALA A 50 -17.52 34.27 3.78
N ALA A 51 -17.77 35.01 2.69
CA ALA A 51 -16.94 36.14 2.30
C ALA A 51 -17.00 37.28 3.34
N ARG A 52 -18.20 37.61 3.84
CA ARG A 52 -18.37 38.61 4.90
C ARG A 52 -17.69 38.20 6.21
N ALA A 53 -17.80 36.93 6.60
CA ALA A 53 -17.12 36.40 7.79
C ALA A 53 -15.59 36.50 7.68
N LYS A 54 -15.05 36.37 6.47
CA LYS A 54 -13.62 36.56 6.16
C LYS A 54 -13.22 38.04 5.96
N GLY A 55 -14.15 38.99 6.14
CA GLY A 55 -13.90 40.43 6.00
C GLY A 55 -13.72 40.91 4.55
N LEU A 56 -14.00 40.06 3.55
CA LEU A 56 -13.87 40.41 2.13
C LEU A 56 -14.99 41.37 1.71
N ARG A 57 -14.62 42.51 1.14
CA ARG A 57 -15.55 43.50 0.59
C ARG A 57 -15.63 43.40 -0.94
N PRO A 58 -16.82 43.62 -1.54
CA PRO A 58 -16.93 43.77 -2.99
C PRO A 58 -16.01 44.89 -3.48
N GLY A 59 -15.04 44.55 -4.34
CA GLY A 59 -14.03 45.48 -4.84
C GLY A 59 -12.64 45.35 -4.21
N ASP A 60 -12.47 44.49 -3.20
CA ASP A 60 -11.13 44.18 -2.68
C ASP A 60 -10.26 43.57 -3.78
N ARG A 61 -9.05 44.11 -3.96
CA ARG A 61 -8.07 43.56 -4.91
C ARG A 61 -7.80 42.10 -4.53
N PRO A 62 -7.81 41.16 -5.49
CA PRO A 62 -7.50 39.77 -5.20
C PRO A 62 -6.09 39.70 -4.63
N ARG A 63 -5.99 39.42 -3.33
CA ARG A 63 -4.70 39.18 -2.68
C ARG A 63 -4.20 37.87 -3.27
N ARG A 64 -3.20 37.94 -4.15
CA ARG A 64 -2.60 36.79 -4.81
C ARG A 64 -2.03 35.90 -3.72
N MET A 65 -2.82 34.92 -3.29
CA MET A 65 -2.37 33.90 -2.35
C MET A 65 -1.45 33.01 -3.18
N VAL A 66 -0.16 33.35 -3.19
CA VAL A 66 0.88 32.48 -3.70
C VAL A 66 0.88 31.29 -2.74
N ALA A 67 0.18 30.22 -3.12
CA ALA A 67 0.31 28.96 -2.44
C ALA A 67 1.80 28.61 -2.46
N PRO A 68 2.43 28.29 -1.32
CA PRO A 68 3.80 27.81 -1.35
C PRO A 68 3.82 26.57 -2.25
N ALA A 69 4.61 26.63 -3.32
CA ALA A 69 4.85 25.49 -4.18
C ALA A 69 5.41 24.38 -3.29
N SER A 70 4.54 23.43 -2.94
CA SER A 70 4.88 22.29 -2.09
C SER A 70 5.54 21.24 -2.98
N GLY A 71 6.66 21.60 -3.59
CA GLY A 71 7.56 20.65 -4.23
C GLY A 71 8.63 20.29 -3.22
N THR A 72 8.71 19.02 -2.83
CA THR A 72 9.82 18.56 -2.00
C THR A 72 11.10 18.69 -2.80
N ALA A 73 12.06 19.47 -2.30
CA ALA A 73 13.41 19.54 -2.83
C ALA A 73 14.17 18.24 -2.46
N GLY A 74 13.83 17.15 -3.13
CA GLY A 74 14.42 15.84 -2.90
C GLY A 74 14.08 14.91 -4.06
N PRO A 75 14.81 13.80 -4.22
CA PRO A 75 14.60 12.84 -5.31
C PRO A 75 13.15 12.38 -5.30
N ASP A 76 12.38 12.82 -6.29
CA ASP A 76 10.97 12.43 -6.43
C ASP A 76 10.91 11.03 -7.07
N ALA A 77 9.77 10.35 -6.96
CA ALA A 77 9.52 9.09 -7.68
C ALA A 77 9.61 9.26 -9.21
N ARG A 78 9.60 10.52 -9.67
CA ARG A 78 9.75 10.92 -11.07
C ARG A 78 11.20 11.14 -11.49
N ASP A 79 12.13 11.17 -10.55
CA ASP A 79 13.54 11.32 -10.85
C ASP A 79 14.20 9.95 -11.07
N PRO A 80 15.18 9.86 -11.98
CA PRO A 80 15.95 8.64 -12.17
C PRO A 80 16.68 8.30 -10.87
N GLN A 81 16.30 7.18 -10.26
CA GLN A 81 16.95 6.68 -9.05
C GLN A 81 18.29 6.02 -9.40
N PRO A 82 19.26 6.02 -8.47
CA PRO A 82 20.48 5.24 -8.63
C PRO A 82 20.15 3.78 -8.93
N LEU A 83 20.78 3.20 -9.95
CA LEU A 83 20.53 1.80 -10.36
C LEU A 83 20.66 0.83 -9.18
N SER A 84 21.65 1.06 -8.32
CA SER A 84 21.89 0.24 -7.12
C SER A 84 20.70 0.26 -6.15
N ALA A 85 20.05 1.40 -5.96
CA ALA A 85 18.88 1.52 -5.09
C ALA A 85 17.68 0.78 -5.69
N SER A 86 17.41 1.00 -6.98
CA SER A 86 16.31 0.33 -7.69
C SER A 86 16.51 -1.18 -7.76
N ALA A 87 17.73 -1.65 -8.01
CA ALA A 87 18.05 -3.07 -8.06
C ALA A 87 17.90 -3.75 -6.68
N ARG A 88 18.35 -3.10 -5.60
CA ARG A 88 18.15 -3.60 -4.23
C ARG A 88 16.68 -3.69 -3.87
N ARG A 89 15.88 -2.68 -4.24
CA ARG A 89 14.44 -2.70 -4.04
C ARG A 89 13.78 -3.85 -4.83
N LEU A 90 14.13 -4.02 -6.10
CA LEU A 90 13.62 -5.12 -6.91
C LEU A 90 13.98 -6.49 -6.30
N ALA A 91 15.21 -6.66 -5.86
CA ALA A 91 15.63 -7.90 -5.20
C ALA A 91 14.83 -8.17 -3.92
N ALA A 92 14.53 -7.13 -3.12
CA ALA A 92 13.68 -7.25 -1.94
C ALA A 92 12.23 -7.60 -2.31
N ASP A 93 11.66 -6.92 -3.31
CA ASP A 93 10.29 -7.16 -3.79
C ASP A 93 10.12 -8.57 -4.36
N LEU A 94 11.17 -9.14 -4.97
CA LEU A 94 11.21 -10.51 -5.50
C LEU A 94 11.64 -11.56 -4.48
N GLY A 95 12.01 -11.15 -3.26
CA GLY A 95 12.47 -12.06 -2.21
C GLY A 95 13.85 -12.68 -2.44
N TRP A 96 14.65 -12.19 -3.38
CA TRP A 96 15.97 -12.73 -3.75
C TRP A 96 17.08 -12.49 -2.72
N GLY A 97 16.73 -12.09 -1.50
CA GLY A 97 17.71 -11.76 -0.47
C GLY A 97 18.61 -12.96 -0.16
N GLN A 98 18.04 -14.15 0.02
CA GLN A 98 18.80 -15.36 0.35
C GLN A 98 19.67 -15.83 -0.82
N GLU A 99 19.14 -15.80 -2.03
CA GLU A 99 19.82 -16.24 -3.25
C GLU A 99 21.00 -15.33 -3.59
N LEU A 100 20.85 -14.02 -3.40
CA LEU A 100 21.95 -13.05 -3.59
C LEU A 100 23.05 -13.23 -2.54
N VAL A 101 22.70 -13.54 -1.30
CA VAL A 101 23.68 -13.86 -0.25
C VAL A 101 24.40 -15.16 -0.58
N ALA A 102 23.67 -16.21 -0.96
CA ALA A 102 24.22 -17.49 -1.38
C ALA A 102 25.18 -17.34 -2.58
N GLY A 103 24.78 -16.59 -3.60
CA GLY A 103 25.62 -16.31 -4.77
C GLY A 103 26.89 -15.54 -4.41
N GLY A 104 26.78 -14.54 -3.52
CA GLY A 104 27.93 -13.81 -3.02
C GLY A 104 28.87 -14.66 -2.15
N LEU A 105 28.32 -15.60 -1.38
CA LEU A 105 29.10 -16.54 -0.57
C LEU A 105 29.83 -17.56 -1.44
N ALA A 106 29.15 -18.07 -2.48
CA ALA A 106 29.76 -18.97 -3.45
C ALA A 106 30.95 -18.31 -4.16
N GLU A 107 30.82 -17.05 -4.59
CA GLU A 107 31.91 -16.27 -5.20
C GLU A 107 33.09 -16.10 -4.24
N ARG A 108 32.79 -15.83 -2.95
CA ARG A 108 33.80 -15.50 -1.94
C ARG A 108 34.19 -16.65 -1.02
N TRP A 109 33.91 -17.89 -1.43
CA TRP A 109 34.16 -19.07 -0.61
C TRP A 109 35.63 -19.19 -0.16
N PRO A 110 36.63 -18.99 -1.03
CA PRO A 110 38.04 -19.05 -0.62
C PRO A 110 38.43 -18.00 0.43
N GLN A 111 37.76 -16.84 0.45
CA GLN A 111 38.00 -15.79 1.43
C GLN A 111 37.36 -16.11 2.79
N VAL A 112 36.32 -16.96 2.81
CA VAL A 112 35.61 -17.37 4.04
C VAL A 112 36.31 -18.54 4.72
N VAL A 113 36.61 -19.61 3.96
CA VAL A 113 37.23 -20.83 4.52
C VAL A 113 38.75 -20.89 4.38
N GLY A 114 39.33 -20.03 3.55
CA GLY A 114 40.75 -20.04 3.21
C GLY A 114 41.07 -20.89 1.98
N ALA A 115 42.17 -20.55 1.29
CA ALA A 115 42.55 -21.17 0.02
C ALA A 115 42.74 -22.69 0.11
N GLN A 116 43.47 -23.17 1.13
CA GLN A 116 43.74 -24.60 1.30
C GLN A 116 42.44 -25.42 1.48
N VAL A 117 41.45 -24.89 2.20
CA VAL A 117 40.18 -25.59 2.42
C VAL A 117 39.32 -25.54 1.16
N ALA A 118 39.28 -24.39 0.49
CA ALA A 118 38.52 -24.22 -0.75
C ALA A 118 39.05 -25.08 -1.91
N GLU A 119 40.32 -25.47 -1.90
CA GLU A 119 40.87 -26.44 -2.88
C GLU A 119 40.31 -27.86 -2.71
N HIS A 120 39.74 -28.19 -1.55
CA HIS A 120 39.27 -29.53 -1.22
C HIS A 120 37.76 -29.62 -0.97
N CYS A 121 37.05 -28.49 -0.95
CA CYS A 121 35.63 -28.42 -0.63
C CYS A 121 34.93 -27.36 -1.48
N GLU A 122 33.80 -27.75 -2.06
CA GLU A 122 32.98 -26.86 -2.89
C GLU A 122 31.75 -26.39 -2.13
N TYR A 123 31.29 -25.18 -2.43
CA TYR A 123 30.05 -24.64 -1.90
C TYR A 123 28.85 -25.31 -2.57
N VAL A 124 27.97 -25.92 -1.77
CA VAL A 124 26.77 -26.64 -2.25
C VAL A 124 25.47 -25.88 -2.03
N GLY A 125 25.40 -24.99 -1.04
CA GLY A 125 24.20 -24.23 -0.74
C GLY A 125 24.24 -23.57 0.64
N LEU A 126 23.27 -22.70 0.88
CA LEU A 126 23.05 -22.02 2.14
C LEU A 126 21.66 -22.40 2.62
N ASP A 127 21.57 -23.03 3.79
CA ASP A 127 20.31 -23.40 4.42
C ASP A 127 20.11 -22.59 5.71
N ALA A 128 18.86 -22.22 5.99
CA ALA A 128 18.41 -21.46 7.16
C ALA A 128 19.06 -20.09 7.46
N GLY A 129 20.03 -19.62 6.68
CA GLY A 129 20.62 -18.27 6.85
C GLY A 129 21.41 -18.07 8.14
N VAL A 130 21.83 -19.16 8.80
CA VAL A 130 22.68 -19.13 9.98
C VAL A 130 23.93 -19.94 9.66
N LEU A 131 25.10 -19.30 9.81
CA LEU A 131 26.40 -19.95 9.70
C LEU A 131 26.67 -20.88 10.88
#